data_AF-A0A673A627-F1
#
_entry.id   AF-A0A673A627-F1
#
_cell.length_a   1.000
_cell.length_b   1.000
_cell.length_c   1.000
_cell.angle_alpha   90.00
_cell.angle_beta   90.00
_cell.angle_gamma   90.00
#
_symmetry.space_group_name_H-M   'P 1'
#
loop_
_entity.id
_entity.type
_entity.pdbx_description
1 polymer ?
#
loop_
_entity_poly.entity_id
_entity_poly.type
_entity_poly.pdbx_seq_one_letter_code
_entity_poly.pdbx_strand_id
1 'polypeptide(L)'
;SCQRSSSKTEDFPWGRLHPLTTFGNKLEKDICGDTSGHYQKLLVILLQVDMEAEIDEGKIEKDAKDLYAAGEGKFGTDEEKFINILGNRSVEHLRKVFDAYKKIAGCDIEESVKGETTGNLENLLLAVVKCVKSVPAFFAESLYKSMRRAGTDDDTLMRIMVSRSEVDMLDIRACFKKMYGASLYTTIQVLFSHHSTLMQPQ
;
A
#
# COMPACT_ATOMS: atom_id res chain seq x y z
N SER A 1 51.40 29.05 -25.19
CA SER A 1 52.15 28.29 -24.16
C SER A 1 51.82 28.89 -22.80
N CYS A 2 51.09 28.16 -21.94
CA CYS A 2 51.62 27.56 -20.68
C CYS A 2 52.18 28.62 -19.71
N GLN A 3 51.83 28.72 -18.41
CA GLN A 3 51.14 27.83 -17.48
C GLN A 3 51.05 28.55 -16.10
N ARG A 4 50.02 28.22 -15.30
CA ARG A 4 49.96 28.21 -13.80
C ARG A 4 50.12 29.55 -13.04
N SER A 5 49.46 29.82 -11.92
CA SER A 5 48.69 28.98 -10.98
C SER A 5 47.77 29.88 -10.12
N SER A 6 46.50 29.52 -9.99
CA SER A 6 45.67 29.92 -8.84
C SER A 6 45.30 28.67 -8.06
N SER A 7 45.92 28.51 -6.90
CA SER A 7 45.50 27.57 -5.87
C SER A 7 44.82 28.35 -4.75
N LYS A 8 43.60 27.92 -4.43
CA LYS A 8 42.95 27.82 -3.11
C LYS A 8 41.47 27.50 -3.41
N THR A 9 41.12 26.24 -3.63
CA THR A 9 40.58 25.31 -2.61
C THR A 9 39.50 25.95 -1.74
N GLU A 10 38.26 25.79 -2.17
CA GLU A 10 37.13 25.60 -1.25
C GLU A 10 36.35 24.38 -1.76
N ASP A 11 36.73 23.23 -1.20
CA ASP A 11 35.96 21.98 -1.27
C ASP A 11 34.75 22.11 -0.33
N PHE A 12 33.54 22.14 -0.90
CA PHE A 12 32.31 21.87 -0.16
C PHE A 12 31.67 20.58 -0.70
N PRO A 13 31.60 19.51 0.09
CA PRO A 13 31.23 18.18 -0.40
C PRO A 13 29.74 17.94 -0.18
N TRP A 14 28.88 18.41 -1.08
CA TRP A 14 27.61 17.74 -1.40
C TRP A 14 27.26 18.04 -2.86
N GLY A 15 27.81 17.21 -3.75
CA GLY A 15 27.53 17.25 -5.18
C GLY A 15 26.03 17.07 -5.44
N ARG A 16 25.46 18.08 -6.11
CA ARG A 16 24.43 17.96 -7.15
C ARG A 16 23.38 16.86 -6.90
N LEU A 17 22.31 17.23 -6.19
CA LEU A 17 21.03 16.50 -6.22
C LEU A 17 20.72 16.10 -7.66
N HIS A 18 20.75 14.79 -7.93
CA HIS A 18 20.08 14.24 -9.10
C HIS A 18 18.60 14.60 -8.98
N PRO A 19 17.97 15.19 -10.01
CA PRO A 19 16.54 15.45 -9.98
C PRO A 19 15.79 14.13 -9.72
N LEU A 20 14.86 14.16 -8.75
CA LEU A 20 13.98 13.03 -8.38
C LEU A 20 13.26 12.40 -9.58
N THR A 21 13.18 13.10 -10.72
CA THR A 21 12.63 12.62 -12.00
C THR A 21 13.43 11.48 -12.62
N THR A 22 14.76 11.40 -12.42
CA THR A 22 15.56 10.28 -12.95
C THR A 22 15.28 8.95 -12.25
N PHE A 23 14.90 8.98 -10.96
CA PHE A 23 14.57 7.77 -10.21
C PHE A 23 13.13 7.31 -10.51
N GLY A 24 12.17 8.23 -10.63
CA GLY A 24 10.79 7.91 -11.03
C GLY A 24 10.71 7.22 -12.39
N ASN A 25 11.40 7.74 -13.40
CA ASN A 25 11.42 7.15 -14.75
C ASN A 25 12.10 5.78 -14.78
N LYS A 26 13.11 5.56 -13.93
CA LYS A 26 13.74 4.25 -13.80
C LYS A 26 12.81 3.25 -13.13
N LEU A 27 12.15 3.64 -12.03
CA LEU A 27 11.25 2.76 -11.29
C LEU A 27 10.02 2.39 -12.12
N GLU A 28 9.44 3.33 -12.88
CA GLU A 28 8.35 3.02 -13.82
C GLU A 28 8.81 2.00 -14.86
N LYS A 29 10.02 2.17 -15.41
CA LYS A 29 10.59 1.22 -16.37
C LYS A 29 10.80 -0.17 -15.76
N ASP A 30 11.32 -0.24 -14.54
CA ASP A 30 11.55 -1.51 -13.83
C ASP A 30 10.21 -2.22 -13.56
N ILE A 31 9.18 -1.48 -13.10
CA ILE A 31 7.81 -2.01 -12.94
C ILE A 31 7.26 -2.53 -14.28
N CYS A 32 7.45 -1.78 -15.37
CA CYS A 32 6.98 -2.19 -16.69
C CYS A 32 7.75 -3.38 -17.28
N GLY A 33 8.98 -3.63 -16.83
CA GLY A 33 9.78 -4.78 -17.22
C GLY A 33 9.41 -6.05 -16.45
N ASP A 34 9.07 -5.92 -15.17
CA ASP A 34 8.87 -7.06 -14.26
C ASP A 34 7.39 -7.43 -14.04
N THR A 35 6.45 -6.61 -14.52
CA THR A 35 5.00 -6.82 -14.32
C THR A 35 4.22 -6.62 -15.61
N SER A 36 3.00 -7.16 -15.68
CA SER A 36 2.13 -7.03 -16.85
C SER A 36 0.66 -6.82 -16.49
N GLY A 37 -0.13 -6.42 -17.49
CA GLY A 37 -1.60 -6.35 -17.42
C GLY A 37 -2.14 -5.35 -16.39
N HIS A 38 -3.28 -5.69 -15.80
CA HIS A 38 -3.99 -4.84 -14.85
C HIS A 38 -3.18 -4.52 -13.58
N TYR A 39 -2.37 -5.47 -13.11
CA TYR A 39 -1.50 -5.28 -11.96
C TYR A 39 -0.42 -4.22 -12.24
N GLN A 40 0.28 -4.31 -13.38
CA GLN A 40 1.23 -3.30 -13.83
C GLN A 40 0.57 -1.93 -13.96
N LYS A 41 -0.60 -1.86 -14.61
CA LYS A 41 -1.33 -0.61 -14.84
C LYS A 41 -1.63 0.12 -13.53
N LEU A 42 -2.12 -0.61 -12.52
CA LEU A 42 -2.41 -0.02 -11.22
C LEU A 42 -1.13 0.44 -10.50
N LEU A 43 -0.04 -0.34 -10.55
CA LEU A 43 1.25 0.08 -9.96
C LEU A 43 1.78 1.38 -10.57
N VAL A 44 1.68 1.52 -11.90
CA VAL A 44 2.11 2.74 -12.61
C VAL A 44 1.26 3.93 -12.21
N ILE A 45 -0.08 3.77 -12.13
CA ILE A 45 -0.99 4.84 -11.67
C ILE A 45 -0.63 5.28 -10.25
N LEU A 46 -0.41 4.34 -9.33
CA LEU A 46 -0.05 4.64 -7.95
C LEU A 46 1.32 5.33 -7.82
N LEU A 47 2.24 5.09 -8.76
CA LEU A 47 3.56 5.72 -8.78
C LEU A 47 3.52 7.18 -9.26
N GLN A 48 2.58 7.53 -10.14
CA GLN A 48 2.54 8.85 -10.78
C GLN A 48 1.98 9.97 -9.89
N VAL A 49 1.48 9.64 -8.68
CA VAL A 49 1.02 10.55 -7.60
C VAL A 49 0.29 11.80 -8.15
N ASP A 50 -0.80 11.57 -8.89
CA ASP A 50 -1.70 12.63 -9.35
C ASP A 50 -3.14 12.31 -8.93
N MET A 51 -3.36 12.18 -7.62
CA MET A 51 -4.72 11.97 -7.09
C MET A 51 -5.50 13.29 -7.11
N GLU A 52 -6.72 13.25 -7.65
CA GLU A 52 -7.60 14.43 -7.75
C GLU A 52 -7.76 15.14 -6.38
N ALA A 53 -7.37 16.41 -6.28
CA ALA A 53 -7.31 17.13 -5.00
C ALA A 53 -8.69 17.57 -4.45
N GLU A 54 -9.72 17.66 -5.31
CA GLU A 54 -11.04 18.18 -4.93
C GLU A 54 -12.10 17.07 -4.90
N ILE A 55 -12.95 17.10 -3.87
CA ILE A 55 -14.09 16.18 -3.75
C ILE A 55 -15.25 16.72 -4.60
N ASP A 56 -15.57 16.02 -5.68
CA ASP A 56 -16.79 16.26 -6.46
C ASP A 56 -17.92 15.38 -5.92
N GLU A 57 -18.81 15.97 -5.14
CA GLU A 57 -19.92 15.24 -4.51
C GLU A 57 -20.85 14.57 -5.54
N GLY A 58 -20.99 15.14 -6.73
CA GLY A 58 -21.76 14.55 -7.83
C GLY A 58 -21.13 13.27 -8.39
N LYS A 59 -19.80 13.12 -8.26
CA LYS A 59 -19.09 11.90 -8.66
C LYS A 59 -19.19 10.77 -7.64
N ILE A 60 -19.48 11.04 -6.36
CA ILE A 60 -19.48 10.00 -5.31
C ILE A 60 -20.49 8.90 -5.63
N GLU A 61 -21.75 9.28 -5.86
CA GLU A 61 -22.79 8.30 -6.19
C GLU A 61 -22.52 7.61 -7.52
N LYS A 62 -21.96 8.36 -8.49
CA LYS A 62 -21.62 7.81 -9.79
C LYS A 62 -20.52 6.75 -9.67
N ASP A 63 -19.41 7.06 -9.02
CA ASP A 63 -18.31 6.12 -8.83
C ASP A 63 -18.78 4.89 -8.03
N ALA A 64 -19.65 5.06 -7.04
CA ALA A 64 -20.23 3.94 -6.29
C ALA A 64 -21.11 3.03 -7.18
N LYS A 65 -21.98 3.62 -8.02
CA LYS A 65 -22.80 2.89 -9.00
C LYS A 65 -21.94 2.22 -10.07
N ASP A 66 -20.89 2.90 -10.54
CA ASP A 66 -19.96 2.38 -11.54
C ASP A 66 -19.16 1.19 -10.98
N LEU A 67 -18.70 1.26 -9.72
CA LEU A 67 -18.06 0.12 -9.04
C LEU A 67 -19.03 -1.06 -8.86
N TYR A 68 -20.28 -0.80 -8.48
CA TYR A 68 -21.28 -1.85 -8.34
C TYR A 68 -21.54 -2.52 -9.68
N ALA A 69 -21.81 -1.73 -10.72
CA ALA A 69 -22.02 -2.20 -12.07
C ALA A 69 -20.79 -2.92 -12.64
N ALA A 70 -19.57 -2.60 -12.17
CA ALA A 70 -18.32 -3.21 -12.60
C ALA A 70 -17.99 -4.55 -11.94
N GLY A 71 -18.57 -4.86 -10.78
CA GLY A 71 -18.41 -6.14 -10.08
C GLY A 71 -19.76 -6.81 -9.87
N GLU A 72 -20.30 -6.74 -8.66
CA GLU A 72 -21.57 -7.37 -8.21
C GLU A 72 -22.76 -7.24 -9.16
N GLY A 73 -22.84 -6.16 -9.96
CA GLY A 73 -23.90 -5.91 -10.93
C GLY A 73 -23.79 -6.68 -12.24
N LYS A 74 -22.72 -7.47 -12.47
CA LYS A 74 -22.53 -8.27 -13.68
C LYS A 74 -21.91 -9.64 -13.36
N PHE A 75 -21.83 -10.53 -14.35
CA PHE A 75 -21.03 -11.75 -14.24
C PHE A 75 -19.58 -11.45 -14.64
N GLY A 76 -18.65 -11.64 -13.69
CA GLY A 76 -17.24 -11.27 -13.83
C GLY A 76 -17.00 -9.79 -13.57
N THR A 77 -15.79 -9.32 -13.88
CA THR A 77 -15.29 -8.05 -13.36
C THR A 77 -14.84 -7.14 -14.48
N ASP A 78 -15.08 -5.84 -14.32
CA ASP A 78 -14.43 -4.81 -15.10
C ASP A 78 -13.30 -4.22 -14.25
N GLU A 79 -12.15 -4.91 -14.28
CA GLU A 79 -10.96 -4.54 -13.52
C GLU A 79 -10.45 -3.16 -13.90
N GLU A 80 -10.64 -2.75 -15.15
CA GLU A 80 -10.27 -1.42 -15.63
C GLU A 80 -11.07 -0.33 -14.91
N LYS A 81 -12.37 -0.54 -14.65
CA LYS A 81 -13.17 0.42 -13.87
C LYS A 81 -12.66 0.52 -12.42
N PHE A 82 -12.38 -0.61 -11.78
CA PHE A 82 -11.81 -0.62 -10.43
C PHE A 82 -10.49 0.13 -10.36
N ILE A 83 -9.58 -0.13 -11.30
CA ILE A 83 -8.27 0.53 -11.40
C ILE A 83 -8.41 2.03 -11.60
N ASN A 84 -9.29 2.45 -12.51
CA ASN A 84 -9.47 3.87 -12.82
C ASN A 84 -10.03 4.64 -11.63
N ILE A 85 -10.99 4.09 -10.89
CA ILE A 85 -11.60 4.76 -9.73
C ILE A 85 -10.64 4.71 -8.53
N LEU A 86 -10.16 3.52 -8.15
CA LEU A 86 -9.33 3.35 -6.95
C LEU A 86 -7.92 3.93 -7.09
N GLY A 87 -7.40 4.06 -8.32
CA GLY A 87 -6.07 4.59 -8.57
C GLY A 87 -5.99 6.11 -8.68
N ASN A 88 -7.08 6.81 -9.02
CA ASN A 88 -7.03 8.24 -9.37
C ASN A 88 -7.83 9.16 -8.45
N ARG A 89 -8.79 8.63 -7.68
CA ARG A 89 -9.60 9.43 -6.75
C ARG A 89 -8.85 9.68 -5.44
N SER A 90 -9.03 10.85 -4.84
CA SER A 90 -8.48 11.12 -3.50
C SER A 90 -9.03 10.17 -2.44
N VAL A 91 -8.23 9.99 -1.39
CA VAL A 91 -8.59 9.17 -0.22
C VAL A 91 -9.91 9.63 0.41
N GLU A 92 -10.15 10.94 0.53
CA GLU A 92 -11.38 11.46 1.12
C GLU A 92 -12.61 11.17 0.25
N HIS A 93 -12.47 11.30 -1.07
CA HIS A 93 -13.52 10.93 -2.02
C HIS A 93 -13.83 9.43 -1.95
N LEU A 94 -12.80 8.57 -2.00
CA LEU A 94 -12.96 7.12 -1.97
C LEU A 94 -13.63 6.63 -0.68
N ARG A 95 -13.37 7.25 0.47
CA ARG A 95 -14.09 6.93 1.71
C ARG A 95 -15.59 7.14 1.56
N LYS A 96 -16.00 8.29 1.02
CA LYS A 96 -17.43 8.58 0.76
C LYS A 96 -18.01 7.62 -0.29
N VAL A 97 -17.23 7.27 -1.32
CA VAL A 97 -17.63 6.27 -2.33
C VAL A 97 -17.86 4.90 -1.70
N PHE A 98 -17.01 4.45 -0.77
CA PHE A 98 -17.19 3.16 -0.10
C PHE A 98 -18.44 3.13 0.78
N ASP A 99 -18.75 4.24 1.47
CA ASP A 99 -19.98 4.35 2.24
C ASP A 99 -21.23 4.33 1.34
N ALA A 100 -21.18 4.98 0.19
CA ALA A 100 -22.25 4.95 -0.81
C ALA A 100 -22.38 3.56 -1.46
N TYR A 101 -21.26 2.93 -1.81
CA TYR A 101 -21.17 1.60 -2.39
C TYR A 101 -21.84 0.57 -1.48
N LYS A 102 -21.53 0.59 -0.18
CA LYS A 102 -22.11 -0.33 0.80
C LYS A 102 -23.63 -0.28 0.86
N LYS A 103 -24.22 0.91 0.66
CA LYS A 103 -25.68 1.09 0.61
C LYS A 103 -26.31 0.49 -0.66
N ILE A 104 -25.55 0.46 -1.76
CA ILE A 104 -26.01 -0.03 -3.07
C ILE A 104 -25.82 -1.55 -3.17
N ALA A 105 -24.62 -2.03 -2.85
CA ALA A 105 -24.21 -3.43 -2.99
C ALA A 105 -24.67 -4.33 -1.84
N GLY A 106 -24.86 -3.75 -0.64
CA GLY A 106 -25.20 -4.51 0.57
C GLY A 106 -24.01 -5.19 1.26
N CYS A 107 -22.79 -5.06 0.72
CA CYS A 107 -21.54 -5.58 1.27
C CYS A 107 -20.43 -4.51 1.26
N ASP A 108 -19.35 -4.75 1.97
CA ASP A 108 -18.15 -3.91 1.89
C ASP A 108 -17.40 -4.16 0.57
N ILE A 109 -16.80 -3.11 -0.01
CA ILE A 109 -16.07 -3.20 -1.29
C ILE A 109 -14.95 -4.25 -1.27
N GLU A 110 -14.33 -4.52 -0.11
CA GLU A 110 -13.35 -5.60 0.05
C GLU A 110 -13.92 -6.99 -0.21
N GLU A 111 -15.20 -7.23 0.08
CA GLU A 111 -15.86 -8.50 -0.18
C GLU A 111 -16.03 -8.70 -1.68
N SER A 112 -16.51 -7.68 -2.37
CA SER A 112 -16.64 -7.69 -3.83
C SER A 112 -15.30 -7.86 -4.52
N VAL A 113 -14.25 -7.13 -4.10
CA VAL A 113 -12.90 -7.30 -4.69
C VAL A 113 -12.41 -8.75 -4.56
N LYS A 114 -12.66 -9.42 -3.42
CA LYS A 114 -12.27 -10.83 -3.21
C LYS A 114 -13.10 -11.84 -4.00
N GLY A 115 -14.37 -11.53 -4.25
CA GLY A 115 -15.24 -12.39 -5.07
C GLY A 115 -14.90 -12.29 -6.56
N GLU A 116 -14.49 -11.10 -6.99
CA GLU A 116 -14.43 -10.70 -8.39
C GLU A 116 -13.00 -10.69 -8.98
N THR A 117 -11.95 -10.66 -8.16
CA THR A 117 -10.55 -10.65 -8.65
C THR A 117 -9.73 -11.74 -7.99
N THR A 118 -8.58 -12.08 -8.58
CA THR A 118 -7.65 -13.08 -8.01
C THR A 118 -6.19 -12.64 -8.13
N GLY A 119 -5.32 -13.29 -7.34
CA GLY A 119 -3.86 -13.18 -7.48
C GLY A 119 -3.31 -11.80 -7.09
N ASN A 120 -2.31 -11.31 -7.84
CA ASN A 120 -1.59 -10.08 -7.50
C ASN A 120 -2.48 -8.82 -7.60
N LEU A 121 -3.43 -8.81 -8.54
CA LEU A 121 -4.35 -7.69 -8.71
C LEU A 121 -5.31 -7.58 -7.52
N GLU A 122 -5.89 -8.71 -7.08
CA GLU A 122 -6.75 -8.75 -5.88
C GLU A 122 -6.00 -8.20 -4.66
N ASN A 123 -4.78 -8.70 -4.43
CA ASN A 123 -3.95 -8.27 -3.30
C ASN A 123 -3.67 -6.75 -3.34
N LEU A 124 -3.38 -6.21 -4.53
CA LEU A 124 -3.10 -4.79 -4.70
C LEU A 124 -4.35 -3.92 -4.51
N LEU A 125 -5.49 -4.30 -5.09
CA LEU A 125 -6.76 -3.58 -4.92
C LEU A 125 -7.18 -3.58 -3.45
N LEU A 126 -7.09 -4.72 -2.77
CA LEU A 126 -7.37 -4.83 -1.33
C LEU A 126 -6.43 -3.97 -0.49
N ALA A 127 -5.14 -3.91 -0.85
CA ALA A 127 -4.19 -3.03 -0.16
C ALA A 127 -4.58 -1.56 -0.31
N VAL A 128 -4.94 -1.12 -1.53
CA VAL A 128 -5.41 0.25 -1.79
C VAL A 128 -6.65 0.56 -0.96
N VAL A 129 -7.69 -0.27 -1.02
CA VAL A 129 -8.93 -0.09 -0.26
C VAL A 129 -8.66 0.02 1.25
N LYS A 130 -7.83 -0.88 1.80
CA LYS A 130 -7.50 -0.87 3.22
C LYS A 130 -6.71 0.37 3.64
N CYS A 131 -5.76 0.81 2.82
CA CYS A 131 -5.01 2.04 3.07
C CYS A 131 -5.92 3.27 3.03
N VAL A 132 -6.88 3.33 2.09
CA VAL A 132 -7.89 4.39 2.03
C VAL A 132 -8.71 4.42 3.33
N LYS A 133 -9.17 3.27 3.82
CA LYS A 133 -9.93 3.19 5.07
C LYS A 133 -9.08 3.55 6.29
N SER A 134 -7.92 2.92 6.46
CA SER A 134 -6.99 3.17 7.57
C SER A 134 -5.62 2.54 7.30
N VAL A 135 -4.62 3.39 7.03
CA VAL A 135 -3.22 2.97 6.91
C VAL A 135 -2.71 2.25 8.18
N PRO A 136 -2.97 2.72 9.41
CA PRO A 136 -2.57 1.99 10.61
C PRO A 136 -3.20 0.60 10.74
N ALA A 137 -4.47 0.45 10.36
CA ALA A 137 -5.14 -0.86 10.40
C ALA A 137 -4.58 -1.83 9.34
N PHE A 138 -4.25 -1.33 8.15
CA PHE A 138 -3.58 -2.13 7.11
C PHE A 138 -2.23 -2.69 7.59
N PHE A 139 -1.40 -1.85 8.22
CA PHE A 139 -0.12 -2.30 8.75
C PHE A 139 -0.29 -3.22 9.96
N ALA A 140 -1.27 -2.97 10.84
CA ALA A 140 -1.59 -3.88 11.94
C ALA A 140 -1.96 -5.28 11.42
N GLU A 141 -2.78 -5.36 10.37
CA GLU A 141 -3.14 -6.64 9.73
C GLU A 141 -1.93 -7.30 9.08
N SER A 142 -1.09 -6.53 8.39
CA SER A 142 0.11 -7.03 7.72
C SER A 142 1.12 -7.61 8.73
N LEU A 143 1.34 -6.93 9.85
CA LEU A 143 2.16 -7.42 10.97
C LEU A 143 1.57 -8.70 11.57
N TYR A 144 0.25 -8.74 11.77
CA TYR A 144 -0.37 -9.95 12.31
C TYR A 144 -0.18 -11.14 11.38
N LYS A 145 -0.38 -10.95 10.07
CA LYS A 145 -0.18 -11.99 9.05
C LYS A 145 1.27 -12.46 8.99
N SER A 146 2.25 -11.55 9.04
CA SER A 146 3.67 -11.92 8.97
C SER A 146 4.13 -12.76 10.16
N MET A 147 3.43 -12.69 11.30
CA MET A 147 3.75 -13.43 12.53
C MET A 147 2.95 -14.75 12.70
N ARG A 148 2.13 -15.19 11.72
CA ARG A 148 1.31 -16.41 11.87
C ARG A 148 2.08 -17.70 11.58
N ARG A 149 1.78 -18.72 12.39
CA ARG A 149 2.43 -20.04 12.63
C ARG A 149 2.98 -20.91 11.47
N ALA A 150 2.86 -20.56 10.19
CA ALA A 150 3.44 -21.37 9.09
C ALA A 150 4.88 -20.97 8.71
N GLY A 151 5.49 -20.08 9.51
CA GLY A 151 6.76 -19.41 9.22
C GLY A 151 6.58 -17.92 9.38
N THR A 152 7.56 -17.23 9.95
CA THR A 152 7.53 -15.76 10.03
C THR A 152 7.96 -15.19 8.68
N ASP A 153 7.20 -14.24 8.14
CA ASP A 153 7.69 -13.36 7.08
C ASP A 153 8.51 -12.24 7.73
N ASP A 154 9.76 -12.57 8.07
CA ASP A 154 10.69 -11.68 8.76
C ASP A 154 10.96 -10.40 7.95
N ASP A 155 10.98 -10.50 6.62
CA ASP A 155 11.19 -9.37 5.73
C ASP A 155 10.05 -8.35 5.83
N THR A 156 8.79 -8.82 5.78
CA THR A 156 7.64 -7.94 5.97
C THR A 156 7.57 -7.38 7.38
N LEU A 157 7.83 -8.20 8.40
CA LEU A 157 7.87 -7.75 9.79
C LEU A 157 8.92 -6.64 9.97
N MET A 158 10.16 -6.87 9.55
CA MET A 158 11.25 -5.92 9.68
C MET A 158 10.99 -4.65 8.87
N ARG A 159 10.55 -4.77 7.62
CA ARG A 159 10.23 -3.64 6.75
C ARG A 159 9.19 -2.72 7.38
N ILE A 160 8.10 -3.26 7.95
CA ILE A 160 7.07 -2.45 8.59
C ILE A 160 7.59 -1.85 9.91
N MET A 161 8.26 -2.65 10.75
CA MET A 161 8.77 -2.19 12.05
C MET A 161 9.76 -1.04 11.90
N VAL A 162 10.63 -1.08 10.88
CA VAL A 162 11.62 -0.03 10.60
C VAL A 162 10.99 1.16 9.89
N SER A 163 10.25 0.95 8.80
CA SER A 163 9.74 2.07 7.99
C SER A 163 8.64 2.89 8.65
N ARG A 164 7.94 2.33 9.65
CA ARG A 164 6.82 3.00 10.34
C ARG A 164 7.14 3.46 11.76
N SER A 165 8.33 3.14 12.28
CA SER A 165 8.74 3.41 13.67
C SER A 165 8.52 4.88 14.08
N GLU A 166 8.87 5.80 13.18
CA GLU A 166 8.81 7.25 13.39
C GLU A 166 7.62 7.92 12.68
N VAL A 167 6.75 7.15 12.02
CA VAL A 167 5.63 7.69 11.24
C VAL A 167 4.31 7.57 11.99
N ASP A 168 3.86 6.34 12.28
CA ASP A 168 2.54 6.06 12.85
C ASP A 168 2.51 4.77 13.69
N MET A 169 3.66 4.31 14.19
CA MET A 169 3.76 3.07 14.97
C MET A 169 2.84 3.04 16.20
N LEU A 170 2.58 4.19 16.82
CA LEU A 170 1.66 4.27 17.96
C LEU A 170 0.20 3.96 17.56
N ASP A 171 -0.24 4.48 16.41
CA ASP A 171 -1.57 4.19 15.86
C ASP A 171 -1.66 2.74 15.40
N ILE A 172 -0.62 2.22 14.76
CA ILE A 172 -0.53 0.80 14.37
C ILE A 172 -0.69 -0.09 15.60
N ARG A 173 0.00 0.21 16.70
CA ARG A 173 -0.13 -0.55 17.96
C ARG A 173 -1.54 -0.49 18.54
N ALA A 174 -2.19 0.67 18.49
CA ALA A 174 -3.56 0.83 18.96
C ALA A 174 -4.55 0.00 18.12
N CYS A 175 -4.45 0.10 16.78
CA CYS A 175 -5.22 -0.70 15.84
C CYS A 175 -4.98 -2.20 16.05
N PHE A 176 -3.72 -2.64 16.16
CA PHE A 176 -3.35 -4.03 16.39
C PHE A 176 -4.01 -4.58 17.66
N LYS A 177 -3.90 -3.85 18.78
CA LYS A 177 -4.53 -4.25 20.04
C LYS A 177 -6.05 -4.33 19.93
N LYS A 178 -6.68 -3.37 19.24
CA LYS A 178 -8.13 -3.35 19.01
C LYS A 178 -8.59 -4.55 18.16
N MET A 179 -7.82 -4.91 17.13
CA MET A 179 -8.19 -5.97 16.18
C MET A 179 -7.93 -7.38 16.71
N TYR A 180 -6.85 -7.58 17.48
CA TYR A 180 -6.38 -8.92 17.85
C TYR A 180 -6.39 -9.20 19.35
N GLY A 181 -6.75 -8.23 20.20
CA GLY A 181 -6.84 -8.40 21.65
C GLY A 181 -5.50 -8.55 22.39
N ALA A 182 -4.39 -8.66 21.66
CA ALA A 182 -3.03 -8.73 22.20
C ALA A 182 -2.22 -7.50 21.76
N SER A 183 -1.22 -7.11 22.56
CA SER A 183 -0.33 -6.03 22.15
C SER A 183 0.66 -6.52 21.10
N LEU A 184 1.03 -5.66 20.15
CA LEU A 184 2.07 -5.96 19.16
C LEU A 184 3.37 -6.43 19.83
N TYR A 185 3.79 -5.75 20.90
CA TYR A 185 4.98 -6.10 21.66
C TYR A 185 4.95 -7.53 22.20
N THR A 186 3.86 -7.91 22.88
CA THR A 186 3.70 -9.26 23.44
C THR A 186 3.69 -10.32 22.34
N THR A 187 3.07 -10.03 21.19
CA THR A 187 3.05 -10.96 20.06
C THR A 187 4.45 -11.19 19.49
N ILE A 188 5.24 -10.12 19.31
CA ILE A 188 6.63 -10.20 18.85
C ILE A 188 7.52 -10.94 19.86
N GLN A 189 7.38 -10.65 21.16
CA GLN A 189 8.18 -11.32 22.19
C GLN A 189 7.96 -12.84 22.22
N VAL A 190 6.70 -13.26 22.13
CA VAL A 190 6.34 -14.69 22.09
C VAL A 190 6.93 -15.36 20.86
N LEU A 191 6.88 -14.70 19.70
CA LEU A 191 7.43 -15.21 18.44
C LEU A 191 8.93 -15.56 18.56
N PHE A 192 9.74 -14.60 19.03
CA PHE A 192 11.18 -14.80 19.16
C PHE A 192 11.56 -15.77 20.27
N SER A 193 10.78 -15.81 21.36
CA SER A 193 11.01 -16.77 22.45
C SER A 193 10.83 -18.23 21.99
N HIS A 194 9.87 -18.49 21.10
CA HIS A 194 9.69 -19.83 20.53
C HIS A 194 10.80 -20.18 19.53
N HIS A 195 11.28 -19.23 18.73
CA HIS A 195 12.38 -19.45 17.79
C HIS A 195 13.70 -19.79 18.51
N SER A 196 14.00 -19.15 19.64
CA SER A 196 15.19 -19.45 20.46
C SER A 196 15.16 -20.84 21.10
N THR A 197 13.97 -21.42 21.33
CA THR A 197 13.82 -22.74 21.96
C THR A 197 14.05 -23.88 20.94
N LEU A 198 13.81 -23.63 19.64
CA LEU A 198 14.02 -24.60 18.56
C LEU A 198 15.46 -24.67 18.05
N MET A 199 16.32 -23.74 18.45
CA MET A 199 17.74 -23.64 18.05
C MET A 199 18.73 -24.14 19.12
N GLN A 200 18.26 -24.82 20.18
CA GLN A 200 19.18 -25.44 21.14
C GLN A 200 19.70 -26.77 20.59
N PRO A 201 21.03 -26.98 20.50
CA PRO A 201 21.58 -28.27 20.09
C PRO A 201 21.27 -29.32 21.16
N GLN A 202 20.80 -30.50 20.73
CA GLN A 202 20.70 -31.69 21.57
C GLN A 202 22.09 -32.24 21.91
#